data_AF-A0AAN4YYL5-F1
#
_entry.id   AF-A0AAN4YYL5-F1
#
_cell.length_a   1.000
_cell.length_b   1.000
_cell.length_c   1.000
_cell.angle_alpha   90.00
_cell.angle_beta   90.00
_cell.angle_gamma   90.00
#
_symmetry.space_group_name_H-M   'P 1'
#
loop_
_entity.id
_entity.type
_entity.pdbx_description
1 polymer ?
#
loop_
_entity_poly.entity_id
_entity_poly.type
_entity_poly.pdbx_seq_one_letter_code
_entity_poly.pdbx_strand_id
1 'polypeptide(L)'
;MLGGNPQKDRFGFRYWQEPGSFAEYYKTGDLGRWLGFLACLIKASFTIAGPDYVSMAAGETENPRKVLPKAYNGVFYRLTSFFVLGALCVGILVPYNDPTMVNAFEKDLPGAAASPYVIAMDRLGIPVLPHIVNAMVLGAAFSAGNSYVYCASRCLYGLALDNKAPRIFRKCTKNGVPIYCVGLVLLIALLAFLQVSNSASVVLNWFINLVGHPINYLEASG
;
A
#
# COMPACT_ATOMS: atom_id res chain seq x y z
N MET A 1 9.13 7.90 21.90
CA MET A 1 10.56 7.52 22.00
C MET A 1 11.24 8.10 23.25
N LEU A 2 11.17 9.42 23.50
CA LEU A 2 11.90 10.09 24.60
C LEU A 2 11.07 10.41 25.86
N GLY A 3 9.89 9.80 26.06
CA GLY A 3 9.12 9.95 27.32
C GLY A 3 8.02 11.02 27.34
N GLY A 4 7.64 11.60 26.19
CA GLY A 4 6.50 12.52 26.08
C GLY A 4 5.10 11.85 26.06
N ASN A 5 5.01 10.60 26.52
CA ASN A 5 3.76 9.82 26.63
C ASN A 5 2.97 10.31 27.87
N PRO A 6 1.62 10.37 27.85
CA PRO A 6 0.78 10.54 29.05
C PRO A 6 1.17 9.69 30.28
N GLN A 7 1.69 8.47 30.06
CA GLN A 7 2.21 7.56 31.08
C GLN A 7 3.67 7.86 31.50
N LYS A 8 4.28 8.92 30.95
CA LYS A 8 5.67 9.36 31.17
C LYS A 8 6.76 8.30 30.95
N ASP A 9 6.44 7.21 30.26
CA ASP A 9 7.38 6.11 30.02
C ASP A 9 8.22 6.33 28.75
N ARG A 10 9.51 5.99 28.85
CA ARG A 10 10.49 6.07 27.77
C ARG A 10 10.55 4.73 27.06
N PHE A 11 9.80 4.60 25.95
CA PHE A 11 9.81 3.39 25.12
C PHE A 11 11.20 3.00 24.58
N GLY A 12 12.09 3.98 24.30
CA GLY A 12 13.49 3.71 23.91
C GLY A 12 13.62 2.68 22.77
N PHE A 13 14.41 1.63 22.98
CA PHE A 13 14.48 0.42 22.15
C PHE A 13 14.01 -0.82 22.94
N ARG A 14 13.13 -0.64 23.94
CA ARG A 14 12.75 -1.72 24.88
C ARG A 14 12.21 -2.95 24.13
N TYR A 15 11.34 -2.75 23.15
CA TYR A 15 10.76 -3.84 22.35
C TYR A 15 11.71 -4.50 21.36
N TRP A 16 12.85 -3.86 21.04
CA TRP A 16 13.92 -4.49 20.26
C TRP A 16 14.78 -5.43 21.10
N GLN A 17 14.80 -5.25 22.43
CA GLN A 17 15.53 -6.12 23.37
C GLN A 17 14.64 -7.25 23.89
N GLU A 18 13.40 -6.94 24.27
CA GLU A 18 12.39 -7.93 24.70
C GLU A 18 11.03 -7.55 24.09
N PRO A 19 10.42 -8.35 23.18
CA PRO A 19 10.68 -9.76 22.85
C PRO A 19 11.70 -10.02 21.70
N GLY A 20 12.39 -8.99 21.19
CA GLY A 20 13.42 -9.08 20.15
C GLY A 20 13.07 -8.34 18.83
N SER A 21 14.07 -8.07 17.99
CA SER A 21 13.88 -7.32 16.72
C SER A 21 13.44 -8.17 15.52
N PHE A 22 13.61 -9.50 15.58
CA PHE A 22 13.27 -10.43 14.51
C PHE A 22 12.29 -11.50 15.01
N ALA A 23 11.12 -11.58 14.37
CA ALA A 23 10.15 -12.63 14.61
C ALA A 23 10.59 -13.93 13.91
N GLU A 24 10.40 -15.06 14.58
CA GLU A 24 10.61 -16.38 14.01
C GLU A 24 9.45 -16.75 13.08
N TYR A 25 9.75 -17.19 11.86
CA TYR A 25 8.76 -17.56 10.85
C TYR A 25 8.96 -19.02 10.42
N TYR A 26 7.89 -19.84 10.51
CA TYR A 26 7.82 -21.28 10.21
C TYR A 26 8.72 -22.25 11.01
N LYS A 27 9.87 -21.81 11.52
CA LYS A 27 10.81 -22.60 12.33
C LYS A 27 11.31 -21.77 13.50
N THR A 28 11.74 -22.41 14.59
CA THR A 28 12.35 -21.74 15.74
C THR A 28 13.87 -21.63 15.59
N GLY A 29 14.49 -20.58 16.12
CA GLY A 29 15.94 -20.33 16.04
C GLY A 29 16.38 -19.43 14.88
N ASP A 30 17.69 -19.38 14.61
CA ASP A 30 18.28 -18.44 13.64
C ASP A 30 17.75 -18.61 12.21
N LEU A 31 17.43 -19.86 11.82
CA LEU A 31 16.76 -20.15 10.54
C LEU A 31 15.34 -19.55 10.47
N GLY A 32 14.62 -19.57 11.59
CA GLY A 32 13.29 -18.94 11.71
C GLY A 32 13.32 -17.44 11.55
N ARG A 33 14.31 -16.78 12.17
CA ARG A 33 14.52 -15.33 12.07
C ARG A 33 14.92 -14.92 10.65
N TRP A 34 15.74 -15.73 9.99
CA TRP A 34 16.12 -15.51 8.59
C TRP A 34 14.92 -15.65 7.64
N LEU A 35 14.10 -16.68 7.84
CA LEU A 35 12.86 -16.86 7.08
C LEU A 35 11.88 -15.70 7.31
N GLY A 36 11.79 -15.18 8.54
CA GLY A 36 10.97 -14.01 8.86
C GLY A 36 11.47 -12.75 8.15
N PHE A 37 12.79 -12.54 8.12
CA PHE A 37 13.41 -11.45 7.35
C PHE A 37 13.10 -11.58 5.85
N LEU A 38 13.25 -12.76 5.26
CA LEU A 38 12.95 -13.00 3.85
C LEU A 38 11.47 -12.75 3.53
N ALA A 39 10.56 -13.21 4.39
CA ALA A 39 9.13 -12.96 4.22
C ALA A 39 8.80 -11.47 4.26
N CYS A 40 9.41 -10.73 5.19
CA CYS A 40 9.28 -9.27 5.26
C CYS A 40 9.89 -8.58 4.02
N LEU A 41 11.03 -9.04 3.53
CA LEU A 41 11.67 -8.51 2.33
C LEU A 41 10.79 -8.69 1.08
N ILE A 42 10.17 -9.87 0.93
CA ILE A 42 9.22 -10.14 -0.15
C ILE A 42 8.01 -9.22 -0.02
N LYS A 43 7.43 -9.04 1.17
CA LYS A 43 6.31 -8.10 1.35
C LYS A 43 6.71 -6.65 1.07
N ALA A 44 7.91 -6.24 1.46
CA ALA A 44 8.43 -4.90 1.24
C ALA A 44 8.70 -4.61 -0.25
N SER A 45 9.11 -5.59 -1.05
CA SER A 45 9.33 -5.37 -2.49
C SER A 45 8.03 -4.98 -3.21
N PHE A 46 6.90 -5.61 -2.86
CA PHE A 46 5.59 -5.26 -3.40
C PHE A 46 5.13 -3.84 -3.04
N THR A 47 5.58 -3.28 -1.91
CA THR A 47 5.20 -1.90 -1.52
C THR A 47 5.89 -0.79 -2.32
N ILE A 48 6.95 -1.11 -3.07
CA ILE A 48 7.70 -0.15 -3.89
C ILE A 48 7.19 -0.12 -5.34
N ALA A 49 6.23 -0.97 -5.71
CA ALA A 49 5.56 -0.90 -7.01
C ALA A 49 4.78 0.42 -7.14
N GLY A 50 5.28 1.34 -7.95
CA GLY A 50 4.88 2.75 -7.93
C GLY A 50 5.64 3.72 -8.86
N PRO A 51 6.92 3.50 -9.25
CA PRO A 51 7.59 4.43 -10.17
C PRO A 51 6.98 4.42 -11.58
N ASP A 52 6.19 3.39 -11.91
CA ASP A 52 5.50 3.26 -13.20
C ASP A 52 4.47 4.37 -13.42
N TYR A 53 3.82 4.87 -12.36
CA TYR A 53 2.85 5.96 -12.48
C TYR A 53 3.51 7.29 -12.86
N VAL A 54 4.76 7.50 -12.42
CA VAL A 54 5.55 8.68 -12.79
C VAL A 54 5.92 8.66 -14.27
N SER A 55 6.10 7.47 -14.86
CA SER A 55 6.42 7.34 -16.30
C SER A 55 5.19 7.63 -17.16
N MET A 56 3.99 7.29 -16.68
CA MET A 56 2.75 7.64 -17.37
C MET A 56 2.50 9.15 -17.40
N ALA A 57 2.81 9.84 -16.30
CA ALA A 57 2.70 11.29 -16.21
C ALA A 57 3.77 12.03 -17.02
N ALA A 58 4.86 11.36 -17.40
CA ALA A 58 5.94 11.92 -18.21
C ALA A 58 5.44 12.50 -19.55
N GLY A 59 4.42 11.87 -20.15
CA GLY A 59 3.84 12.28 -21.43
C GLY A 59 3.10 13.63 -21.36
N GLU A 60 2.71 14.07 -20.16
CA GLU A 60 1.97 15.32 -19.94
C GLU A 60 2.77 16.36 -19.15
N THR A 61 4.01 16.03 -18.77
CA THR A 61 4.85 16.90 -17.95
C THR A 61 5.54 17.96 -18.81
N GLU A 62 5.53 19.21 -18.35
CA GLU A 62 6.31 20.28 -18.98
C GLU A 62 7.82 20.03 -18.80
N ASN A 63 8.55 19.98 -19.92
CA ASN A 63 10.00 19.73 -19.95
C ASN A 63 10.44 18.43 -19.23
N PRO A 64 10.01 17.26 -19.74
CA PRO A 64 10.20 15.96 -19.08
C PRO A 64 11.67 15.63 -18.82
N ARG A 65 12.58 16.03 -19.73
CA ARG A 65 14.03 15.72 -19.63
C ARG A 65 14.70 16.31 -18.40
N LYS A 66 14.21 17.45 -17.87
CA LYS A 66 14.78 18.08 -16.67
C LYS A 66 13.99 17.74 -15.41
N VAL A 67 12.67 17.62 -15.52
CA VAL A 67 11.77 17.47 -14.37
C VAL A 67 11.67 16.01 -13.91
N LEU A 68 11.57 15.05 -14.83
CA LEU A 68 11.39 13.63 -14.48
C LEU A 68 12.54 13.06 -13.65
N PRO A 69 13.84 13.25 -13.99
CA PRO A 69 14.91 12.65 -13.20
C PRO A 69 14.91 13.13 -11.75
N LYS A 70 14.58 14.41 -11.52
CA LYS A 70 14.44 14.98 -10.18
C LYS A 70 13.21 14.44 -9.45
N ALA A 71 12.08 14.31 -10.14
CA ALA A 71 10.85 13.76 -9.59
C ALA A 71 11.04 12.29 -9.16
N TYR A 72 11.68 11.46 -10.00
CA TYR A 72 11.98 10.06 -9.70
C TYR A 72 12.85 9.91 -8.45
N ASN A 73 13.99 10.61 -8.39
CA ASN A 73 14.88 10.54 -7.24
C ASN A 73 14.22 11.09 -5.98
N GLY A 74 13.39 12.13 -6.11
CA GLY A 74 12.61 12.68 -5.01
C GLY A 74 11.60 11.68 -4.45
N VAL A 75 10.83 11.02 -5.32
CA VAL A 75 9.86 9.98 -4.91
C VAL A 75 10.57 8.81 -4.26
N PHE A 76 11.66 8.31 -4.85
CA PHE A 76 12.41 7.19 -4.29
C PHE A 76 12.98 7.48 -2.91
N TYR A 77 13.67 8.61 -2.73
CA TYR A 77 14.25 8.99 -1.44
C TYR A 77 13.17 9.26 -0.39
N ARG A 78 12.08 9.93 -0.80
CA ARG A 78 10.94 10.21 0.07
C ARG A 78 10.25 8.92 0.52
N LEU A 79 9.98 8.00 -0.40
CA LEU A 79 9.31 6.74 -0.10
C LEU A 79 10.17 5.84 0.79
N THR A 80 11.46 5.73 0.47
CA THR A 80 12.43 4.95 1.25
C THR A 80 12.58 5.49 2.67
N SER A 81 12.73 6.82 2.82
CA SER A 81 12.84 7.42 4.15
C SER A 81 11.55 7.24 4.97
N PHE A 82 10.36 7.44 4.39
CA PHE A 82 9.10 7.21 5.11
C PHE A 82 8.88 5.75 5.49
N PHE A 83 9.24 4.78 4.64
CA PHE A 83 9.10 3.37 4.98
C PHE A 83 10.10 2.92 6.04
N VAL A 84 11.38 3.29 5.91
CA VAL A 84 12.42 2.90 6.88
C VAL A 84 12.18 3.57 8.24
N LEU A 85 11.91 4.88 8.25
CA LEU A 85 11.61 5.60 9.49
C LEU A 85 10.28 5.14 10.09
N GLY A 86 9.26 4.89 9.26
CA GLY A 86 7.97 4.39 9.72
C GLY A 86 8.07 3.01 10.36
N ALA A 87 8.75 2.07 9.69
CA ALA A 87 8.99 0.74 10.23
C ALA A 87 9.79 0.78 11.55
N LEU A 88 10.81 1.63 11.63
CA LEU A 88 11.59 1.83 12.86
C LEU A 88 10.73 2.41 13.99
N CYS A 89 9.92 3.43 13.71
CA CYS A 89 9.01 4.02 14.68
C CYS A 89 7.98 3.01 15.20
N VAL A 90 7.38 2.20 14.31
CA VAL A 90 6.42 1.16 14.68
C VAL A 90 7.09 0.06 15.51
N GLY A 91 8.25 -0.43 15.09
CA GLY A 91 8.98 -1.49 15.81
C GLY A 91 9.46 -1.07 17.20
N ILE A 92 9.57 0.23 17.46
CA ILE A 92 9.91 0.78 18.78
C ILE A 92 8.66 1.00 19.65
N LEU A 93 7.50 1.14 19.03
CA LEU A 93 6.26 1.53 19.71
C LEU A 93 5.40 0.33 20.08
N VAL A 94 5.46 -0.76 19.31
CA VAL A 94 4.64 -1.96 19.49
C VAL A 94 5.51 -3.22 19.47
N PRO A 95 5.39 -4.13 20.47
CA PRO A 95 6.07 -5.43 20.43
C PRO A 95 5.47 -6.31 19.32
N TYR A 96 6.31 -7.08 18.62
CA TYR A 96 5.82 -7.96 17.55
C TYR A 96 4.88 -9.08 18.05
N ASN A 97 4.94 -9.42 19.34
CA ASN A 97 4.13 -10.46 19.98
C ASN A 97 2.83 -9.93 20.60
N ASP A 98 2.34 -8.78 20.12
CA ASP A 98 1.11 -8.20 20.63
C ASP A 98 -0.11 -9.04 20.21
N PRO A 99 -0.89 -9.62 21.14
CA PRO A 99 -2.04 -10.43 20.80
C PRO A 99 -3.08 -9.64 20.01
N THR A 100 -3.16 -8.31 20.15
CA THR A 100 -4.08 -7.47 19.37
C THR A 100 -3.62 -7.36 17.90
N MET A 101 -2.32 -7.33 17.64
CA MET A 101 -1.78 -7.35 16.27
C MET A 101 -1.84 -8.74 15.65
N VAL A 102 -1.51 -9.77 16.41
CA VAL A 102 -1.59 -11.17 15.95
C VAL A 102 -3.03 -11.52 15.64
N ASN A 103 -3.99 -11.19 16.52
CA ASN A 103 -5.41 -11.37 16.21
C ASN A 103 -5.89 -10.51 15.03
N ALA A 104 -5.36 -9.30 14.84
CA ALA A 104 -5.71 -8.48 13.68
C ALA A 104 -5.18 -9.06 12.36
N PHE A 105 -3.99 -9.67 12.37
CA PHE A 105 -3.41 -10.37 11.21
C PHE A 105 -4.03 -11.75 10.97
N GLU A 106 -4.35 -12.51 12.02
CA GLU A 106 -4.92 -13.86 11.92
C GLU A 106 -6.43 -13.85 11.67
N LYS A 107 -7.17 -12.83 12.13
CA LYS A 107 -8.62 -12.71 11.96
C LYS A 107 -9.04 -11.76 10.84
N ASP A 108 -8.10 -11.28 10.02
CA ASP A 108 -8.37 -10.40 8.87
C ASP A 108 -9.31 -9.23 9.22
N LEU A 109 -9.14 -8.63 10.40
CA LEU A 109 -10.09 -7.62 10.90
C LEU A 109 -10.10 -6.40 9.95
N PRO A 110 -11.26 -6.04 9.39
CA PRO A 110 -11.33 -4.96 8.42
C PRO A 110 -11.11 -3.60 9.09
N GLY A 111 -10.19 -2.82 8.55
CA GLY A 111 -10.13 -1.37 8.75
C GLY A 111 -8.80 -0.81 9.29
N ALA A 112 -8.70 0.52 9.23
CA ALA A 112 -7.58 1.29 9.76
C ALA A 112 -7.37 1.11 11.28
N ALA A 113 -8.35 0.53 11.98
CA ALA A 113 -8.26 0.16 13.40
C ALA A 113 -7.23 -0.96 13.69
N ALA A 114 -6.86 -1.78 12.69
CA ALA A 114 -5.77 -2.75 12.79
C ALA A 114 -4.38 -2.13 12.58
N SER A 115 -4.30 -0.82 12.27
CA SER A 115 -3.03 -0.15 12.01
C SER A 115 -2.15 -0.13 13.27
N PRO A 116 -0.86 -0.48 13.17
CA PRO A 116 0.10 -0.41 14.27
C PRO A 116 0.13 0.93 15.00
N TYR A 117 -0.02 2.02 14.23
CA TYR A 117 -0.01 3.37 14.75
C TYR A 117 -1.25 3.67 15.60
N VAL A 118 -2.40 3.15 15.19
CA VAL A 118 -3.67 3.35 15.89
C VAL A 118 -3.69 2.51 17.17
N ILE A 119 -3.27 1.25 17.10
CA ILE A 119 -3.13 0.36 18.27
C ILE A 119 -2.19 0.98 19.31
N ALA A 120 -1.08 1.56 18.88
CA ALA A 120 -0.18 2.25 19.77
C ALA A 120 -0.80 3.50 20.43
N MET A 121 -1.56 4.30 19.67
CA MET A 121 -2.23 5.50 20.18
C MET A 121 -3.35 5.18 21.16
N ASP A 122 -4.07 4.09 20.92
CA ASP A 122 -5.11 3.58 21.82
C ASP A 122 -4.51 3.10 23.15
N ARG A 123 -3.39 2.37 23.09
CA ARG A 123 -2.61 1.96 24.28
C ARG A 123 -2.05 3.14 25.09
N LEU A 124 -1.75 4.26 24.41
CA LEU A 124 -1.31 5.51 25.05
C LEU A 124 -2.45 6.27 25.73
N GLY A 125 -3.71 5.84 25.54
CA GLY A 125 -4.88 6.42 26.20
C GLY A 125 -5.25 7.81 25.69
N ILE A 126 -4.88 8.17 24.45
CA ILE A 126 -5.17 9.49 23.88
C ILE A 126 -6.40 9.37 22.95
N PRO A 127 -7.62 9.73 23.40
CA PRO A 127 -8.86 9.37 22.70
C PRO A 127 -9.03 10.08 21.34
N VAL A 128 -8.41 11.24 21.14
CA VAL A 128 -8.61 12.03 19.90
C VAL A 128 -7.63 11.64 18.79
N LEU A 129 -6.44 11.14 19.14
CA LEU A 129 -5.37 10.85 18.19
C LEU A 129 -5.73 9.75 17.15
N PRO A 130 -6.33 8.62 17.55
CA PRO A 130 -6.79 7.57 16.64
C PRO A 130 -7.71 8.08 15.53
N HIS A 131 -8.65 8.98 15.86
CA HIS A 131 -9.61 9.52 14.90
C HIS A 131 -8.95 10.42 13.86
N ILE A 132 -7.96 11.25 14.27
CA ILE A 132 -7.21 12.10 13.35
C ILE A 132 -6.38 11.26 12.38
N VAL A 133 -5.69 10.23 12.87
CA VAL A 133 -4.88 9.34 12.03
C VAL A 133 -5.77 8.55 11.07
N ASN A 134 -6.89 8.01 11.54
CA ASN A 134 -7.85 7.32 10.67
C ASN A 134 -8.38 8.24 9.57
N ALA A 135 -8.72 9.49 9.88
CA ALA A 135 -9.15 10.47 8.88
C ALA A 135 -8.04 10.78 7.86
N MET A 136 -6.78 10.92 8.31
CA MET A 136 -5.63 11.14 7.44
C MET A 136 -5.37 9.95 6.52
N VAL A 137 -5.45 8.71 7.03
CA VAL A 137 -5.30 7.48 6.25
C VAL A 137 -6.40 7.36 5.21
N LEU A 138 -7.65 7.66 5.57
CA LEU A 138 -8.76 7.69 4.61
C LEU A 138 -8.55 8.77 3.53
N GLY A 139 -8.09 9.96 3.90
CA GLY A 139 -7.75 11.02 2.96
C GLY A 139 -6.61 10.62 2.01
N ALA A 140 -5.58 9.96 2.53
CA ALA A 140 -4.47 9.43 1.73
C ALA A 140 -4.95 8.32 0.77
N ALA A 141 -5.80 7.41 1.24
CA ALA A 141 -6.38 6.36 0.42
C ALA A 141 -7.25 6.93 -0.71
N PHE A 142 -8.06 7.95 -0.42
CA PHE A 142 -8.86 8.65 -1.44
C PHE A 142 -7.98 9.35 -2.48
N SER A 143 -6.93 10.05 -2.02
CA SER A 143 -5.96 10.70 -2.91
C SER A 143 -5.26 9.69 -3.83
N ALA A 144 -4.78 8.57 -3.28
CA ALA A 144 -4.18 7.49 -4.06
C ALA A 144 -5.17 6.89 -5.06
N GLY A 145 -6.42 6.67 -4.67
CA GLY A 145 -7.49 6.18 -5.54
C GLY A 145 -7.68 7.03 -6.79
N ASN A 146 -7.64 8.36 -6.66
CA ASN A 146 -7.74 9.27 -7.81
C ASN A 146 -6.57 9.09 -8.79
N SER A 147 -5.34 8.92 -8.29
CA SER A 147 -4.17 8.66 -9.12
C SER A 147 -4.26 7.32 -9.87
N TYR A 148 -4.78 6.27 -9.23
CA TYR A 148 -4.99 4.98 -9.89
C TYR A 148 -6.07 5.03 -10.97
N VAL A 149 -7.19 5.73 -10.72
CA VAL A 149 -8.24 5.92 -11.74
C VAL A 149 -7.69 6.69 -12.95
N TYR A 150 -6.87 7.71 -12.71
CA TYR A 150 -6.17 8.43 -13.76
C TYR A 150 -5.28 7.49 -14.59
N CYS A 151 -4.39 6.72 -13.94
CA CYS A 151 -3.47 5.82 -14.65
C CYS A 151 -4.22 4.74 -15.44
N ALA A 152 -5.20 4.06 -14.82
CA ALA A 152 -5.98 3.03 -15.48
C ALA A 152 -6.73 3.57 -16.72
N SER A 153 -7.30 4.77 -16.63
CA SER A 153 -8.01 5.41 -17.74
C SER A 153 -7.08 5.73 -18.91
N ARG A 154 -5.82 6.13 -18.62
CA ARG A 154 -4.81 6.43 -19.65
C ARG A 154 -4.20 5.18 -20.28
N CYS A 155 -3.97 4.12 -19.51
CA CYS A 155 -3.61 2.80 -20.06
C CYS A 155 -4.67 2.32 -21.05
N LEU A 156 -5.95 2.38 -20.67
CA LEU A 156 -7.05 1.94 -21.55
C LEU A 156 -7.18 2.81 -22.81
N TYR A 157 -6.96 4.11 -22.67
CA TYR A 157 -6.92 5.02 -23.82
C TYR A 157 -5.76 4.71 -24.78
N GLY A 158 -4.56 4.42 -24.25
CA GLY A 158 -3.41 3.99 -25.05
C GLY A 158 -3.70 2.70 -25.84
N LEU A 159 -4.32 1.70 -25.19
CA LEU A 159 -4.75 0.48 -25.86
C LEU A 159 -5.79 0.74 -26.96
N ALA A 160 -6.68 1.71 -26.74
CA ALA A 160 -7.64 2.12 -27.76
C ALA A 160 -6.94 2.77 -28.96
N LEU A 161 -5.91 3.59 -28.76
CA LEU A 161 -5.11 4.17 -29.85
C LEU A 161 -4.44 3.08 -30.70
N ASP A 162 -3.91 2.03 -30.08
CA ASP A 162 -3.28 0.88 -30.77
C ASP A 162 -4.27 -0.08 -31.46
N ASN A 163 -5.57 0.25 -31.52
CA ASN A 163 -6.65 -0.61 -32.03
C ASN A 163 -6.84 -1.93 -31.25
N LYS A 164 -6.27 -2.06 -30.05
CA LYS A 164 -6.43 -3.24 -29.18
C LYS A 164 -7.66 -3.16 -28.27
N ALA A 165 -8.30 -1.99 -28.18
CA ALA A 165 -9.55 -1.78 -27.47
C ALA A 165 -10.63 -1.12 -28.38
N PRO A 166 -11.93 -1.26 -28.05
CA PRO A 166 -13.03 -0.70 -28.84
C PRO A 166 -12.85 0.80 -29.13
N ARG A 167 -13.13 1.22 -30.37
CA ARG A 167 -12.96 2.61 -30.86
C ARG A 167 -13.71 3.66 -30.03
N ILE A 168 -14.74 3.25 -29.28
CA ILE A 168 -15.53 4.09 -28.36
C ILE A 168 -14.62 4.75 -27.32
N PHE A 169 -13.57 4.07 -26.87
CA PHE A 169 -12.63 4.55 -25.86
C PHE A 169 -11.68 5.64 -26.36
N ARG A 170 -11.58 5.90 -27.67
CA ARG A 170 -10.81 7.03 -28.23
C ARG A 170 -11.48 8.38 -28.06
N LYS A 171 -12.77 8.41 -27.69
CA LYS A 171 -13.52 9.67 -27.63
C LYS A 171 -13.15 10.46 -26.38
N CYS A 172 -12.37 11.52 -26.59
CA CYS A 172 -11.95 12.47 -25.55
C CYS A 172 -12.88 13.69 -25.49
N THR A 173 -12.94 14.31 -24.32
CA THR A 173 -13.55 15.63 -24.11
C THR A 173 -12.69 16.75 -24.69
N LYS A 174 -13.25 17.97 -24.74
CA LYS A 174 -12.52 19.19 -25.12
C LYS A 174 -11.27 19.44 -24.26
N ASN A 175 -11.24 18.92 -23.04
CA ASN A 175 -10.12 19.04 -22.11
C ASN A 175 -9.16 17.83 -22.17
N GLY A 176 -9.29 16.95 -23.17
CA GLY A 176 -8.39 15.79 -23.36
C GLY A 176 -8.68 14.59 -22.45
N VAL A 177 -9.75 14.63 -21.63
CA VAL A 177 -10.09 13.54 -20.70
C VAL A 177 -10.94 12.48 -21.41
N PRO A 178 -10.55 11.19 -21.40
CA PRO A 178 -11.31 10.10 -22.00
C PRO A 178 -12.46 9.63 -21.07
N ILE A 179 -13.62 10.28 -21.15
CA ILE A 179 -14.77 10.01 -20.25
C ILE A 179 -15.20 8.54 -20.27
N TYR A 180 -15.26 7.90 -21.44
CA TYR A 180 -15.70 6.50 -21.54
C TYR A 180 -14.74 5.53 -20.85
N CYS A 181 -13.44 5.82 -20.88
CA CYS A 181 -12.43 5.04 -20.15
C CYS A 181 -12.60 5.23 -18.65
N VAL A 182 -12.77 6.48 -18.20
CA VAL A 182 -12.99 6.80 -16.77
C VAL A 182 -14.26 6.12 -16.26
N GLY A 183 -15.35 6.16 -17.04
CA GLY A 183 -16.61 5.50 -16.69
C GLY A 183 -16.46 3.98 -16.56
N LEU A 184 -15.74 3.33 -17.48
CA LEU A 184 -15.48 1.88 -17.38
C LEU A 184 -14.61 1.55 -16.15
N VAL A 185 -13.55 2.33 -15.91
CA VAL A 185 -12.66 2.13 -14.75
C VAL A 185 -13.44 2.31 -13.45
N LEU A 186 -14.34 3.29 -13.37
CA LEU A 186 -15.22 3.48 -12.21
C LEU A 186 -16.23 2.34 -12.06
N LEU A 187 -16.79 1.82 -13.15
CA LEU A 187 -17.67 0.65 -13.12
C LEU A 187 -16.95 -0.60 -12.61
N ILE A 188 -15.69 -0.81 -13.01
CA ILE A 188 -14.87 -1.90 -12.48
C ILE A 188 -14.50 -1.64 -11.02
N ALA A 189 -14.21 -0.39 -10.65
CA ALA A 189 -13.95 -0.01 -9.26
C ALA A 189 -15.17 -0.25 -8.35
N LEU A 190 -16.41 -0.20 -8.88
CA LEU A 190 -17.61 -0.58 -8.11
C LEU A 190 -17.59 -2.05 -7.68
N LEU A 191 -16.85 -2.93 -8.35
CA LEU A 191 -16.66 -4.31 -7.88
C LEU A 191 -15.90 -4.37 -6.55
N ALA A 192 -15.15 -3.32 -6.18
CA ALA A 192 -14.56 -3.22 -4.86
C ALA A 192 -15.62 -3.15 -3.75
N PHE A 193 -16.88 -2.78 -4.02
CA PHE A 193 -17.96 -2.83 -3.03
C PHE A 193 -18.36 -4.26 -2.64
N LEU A 194 -17.92 -5.29 -3.38
CA LEU A 194 -18.09 -6.68 -2.95
C LEU A 194 -17.37 -6.98 -1.63
N GLN A 195 -16.39 -6.15 -1.25
CA GLN A 195 -15.72 -6.20 0.06
C GLN A 195 -16.63 -5.80 1.24
N VAL A 196 -17.81 -5.22 0.96
CA VAL A 196 -18.78 -4.89 2.02
C VAL A 196 -19.56 -6.13 2.44
N SER A 197 -19.81 -7.06 1.50
CA SER A 197 -20.51 -8.32 1.77
C SER A 197 -19.58 -9.47 2.20
N ASN A 198 -18.33 -9.46 1.74
CA ASN A 198 -17.31 -10.46 2.07
C ASN A 198 -16.07 -9.76 2.64
N SER A 199 -15.28 -10.42 3.49
CA SER A 199 -14.02 -9.87 3.99
C SER A 199 -13.12 -9.36 2.85
N ALA A 200 -12.51 -8.19 3.03
CA ALA A 200 -11.70 -7.54 2.00
C ALA A 200 -10.55 -8.42 1.48
N SER A 201 -10.00 -9.30 2.34
CA SER A 201 -8.97 -10.27 1.98
C SER A 201 -9.45 -11.31 0.96
N VAL A 202 -10.70 -11.77 1.04
CA VAL A 202 -11.27 -12.77 0.12
C VAL A 202 -11.45 -12.20 -1.27
N VAL A 203 -12.04 -11.00 -1.36
CA VAL A 203 -12.27 -10.32 -2.63
C VAL A 203 -10.94 -9.94 -3.30
N LEU A 204 -9.98 -9.46 -2.51
CA LEU A 204 -8.63 -9.16 -2.99
C LEU A 204 -7.92 -10.42 -3.51
N ASN A 205 -8.05 -11.56 -2.82
CA ASN A 205 -7.53 -12.83 -3.30
C ASN A 205 -8.18 -13.27 -4.62
N TRP A 206 -9.48 -13.03 -4.82
CA TRP A 206 -10.11 -13.28 -6.12
C TRP A 206 -9.50 -12.45 -7.24
N PHE A 207 -9.28 -11.15 -7.01
CA PHE A 207 -8.63 -10.28 -7.99
C PHE A 207 -7.17 -10.65 -8.24
N ILE A 208 -6.40 -10.96 -7.19
CA ILE A 208 -5.01 -11.42 -7.34
C ILE A 208 -4.96 -12.73 -8.11
N ASN A 209 -5.84 -13.69 -7.82
CA ASN A 209 -5.88 -14.93 -8.57
C ASN A 209 -6.27 -14.70 -10.04
N LEU A 210 -7.19 -13.77 -10.32
CA LEU A 210 -7.61 -13.45 -11.67
C LEU A 210 -6.51 -12.74 -12.48
N VAL A 211 -5.75 -11.84 -11.87
CA VAL A 211 -4.62 -11.12 -12.50
C VAL A 211 -3.35 -11.97 -12.54
N GLY A 212 -3.14 -12.82 -11.54
CA GLY A 212 -1.97 -13.68 -11.38
C GLY A 212 -2.03 -14.95 -12.23
N HIS A 213 -3.24 -15.43 -12.58
CA HIS A 213 -3.42 -16.58 -13.47
C HIS A 213 -2.59 -16.44 -14.77
N PRO A 214 -2.68 -15.35 -15.56
CA PRO A 214 -1.87 -15.21 -16.79
C PRO A 214 -0.35 -15.08 -16.56
N ILE A 215 0.11 -14.66 -15.37
CA ILE A 215 1.54 -14.55 -15.06
C ILE A 215 2.14 -15.92 -14.80
N ASN A 216 1.41 -16.81 -14.12
CA ASN A 216 1.85 -18.19 -13.86
C ASN A 216 1.96 -19.04 -15.15
N TYR A 217 1.18 -18.76 -16.20
CA TYR A 217 1.33 -19.46 -17.49
C TYR A 217 2.59 -19.02 -18.25
N LEU A 218 3.05 -17.78 -18.08
CA LEU A 218 4.27 -17.30 -18.74
C LEU A 218 5.53 -17.90 -18.10
N GLU A 219 5.55 -18.09 -16.78
CA GLU A 219 6.64 -18.80 -16.08
C GLU A 219 6.64 -20.32 -16.32
N ALA A 220 5.47 -20.93 -16.55
CA ALA A 220 5.37 -22.36 -16.85
C ALA A 220 5.68 -22.72 -18.33
N SER A 221 5.84 -21.73 -19.20
CA SER A 221 6.14 -21.90 -20.63
C SER A 221 7.54 -21.45 -21.05
N GLY A 222 8.38 -21.07 -20.08
CA GLY A 222 9.79 -20.67 -20.28
C GLY A 222 10.78 -21.77 -19.93
#